data_AF-A0A7X2BNT1-F1
#
_entry.id   AF-A0A7X2BNT1-F1
#
_cell.length_a   1.000
_cell.length_b   1.000
_cell.length_c   1.000
_cell.angle_alpha   90.00
_cell.angle_beta   90.00
_cell.angle_gamma   90.00
#
_symmetry.space_group_name_H-M   'P 1'
#
loop_
_entity.id
_entity.type
_entity.pdbx_description
1 polymer ?
#
loop_
_entity_poly.entity_id
_entity_poly.type
_entity_poly.pdbx_seq_one_letter_code
_entity_poly.pdbx_strand_id
1 'polypeptide(L)'
;MDQVSSSGLDSWPVPVLVYAGNEKLVKLSQLPKALKIRAWGEIRANSSDLADLLKEETLKQVVEMFSANIYIESHYAPCLPLEPLKGRKR
;
A
#
# COMPACT_ATOMS: atom_id res chain seq x y z
N MET A 1 45.81 -7.87 18.87
CA MET A 1 46.01 -6.42 18.81
C MET A 1 44.93 -5.86 17.91
N ASP A 2 44.01 -5.14 18.54
CA ASP A 2 42.91 -4.40 17.92
C ASP A 2 43.40 -3.36 16.91
N GLN A 3 42.59 -3.09 15.88
CA GLN A 3 42.00 -1.76 15.79
C GLN A 3 40.72 -1.73 14.94
N VAL A 4 39.69 -1.18 15.57
CA VAL A 4 38.41 -0.76 15.02
C VAL A 4 38.62 0.51 14.20
N SER A 5 38.03 0.57 13.00
CA SER A 5 37.83 1.83 12.26
C SER A 5 36.38 1.90 11.81
N SER A 6 35.53 2.38 12.71
CA SER A 6 34.17 2.84 12.40
C SER A 6 34.26 4.10 11.55
N SER A 7 33.65 4.09 10.37
CA SER A 7 33.17 5.30 9.72
C SER A 7 31.89 5.02 8.90
N GLY A 8 30.75 5.12 9.58
CA GLY A 8 29.67 6.01 9.12
C GLY A 8 28.72 5.56 8.02
N LEU A 9 28.16 4.34 8.08
CA LEU A 9 26.91 4.02 7.35
C LEU A 9 25.87 3.26 8.21
N ASP A 10 25.86 3.47 9.52
CA ASP A 10 24.70 3.17 10.37
C ASP A 10 23.86 4.43 10.54
N SER A 11 23.00 4.72 9.57
CA SER A 11 21.82 5.58 9.75
C SER A 11 20.87 5.35 8.58
N TRP A 12 19.60 5.04 8.87
CA TRP A 12 18.47 4.76 7.97
C TRP A 12 18.22 3.27 7.66
N PRO A 13 17.40 2.58 8.48
CA PRO A 13 16.85 1.31 8.08
C PRO A 13 15.73 1.58 7.07
N VAL A 14 15.92 1.04 5.86
CA VAL A 14 14.94 0.90 4.77
C VAL A 14 14.87 2.06 3.75
N PRO A 15 15.47 1.86 2.57
CA PRO A 15 14.98 2.45 1.33
C PRO A 15 14.63 1.33 0.35
N VAL A 16 13.41 0.78 0.41
CA VAL A 16 12.93 -0.04 -0.70
C VAL A 16 11.43 0.13 -0.90
N LEU A 17 11.07 0.91 -1.90
CA LEU A 17 9.85 0.68 -2.68
C LEU A 17 10.23 0.86 -4.15
N VAL A 18 10.63 -0.25 -4.77
CA VAL A 18 10.66 -0.40 -6.23
C VAL A 18 9.30 -1.00 -6.60
N TYR A 19 8.48 -0.26 -7.35
CA TYR A 19 7.39 -0.85 -8.12
C TYR A 19 7.50 -0.40 -9.58
N ALA A 20 7.43 -1.39 -10.46
CA ALA A 20 7.64 -1.27 -11.89
C ALA A 20 6.37 -0.73 -12.60
N GLY A 21 6.55 -0.06 -13.74
CA GLY A 21 5.60 -0.24 -14.86
C GLY A 21 4.33 0.60 -14.92
N ASN A 22 4.31 1.88 -14.52
CA ASN A 22 3.17 2.80 -14.80
C ASN A 22 1.80 2.42 -14.18
N GLU A 23 1.76 1.53 -13.20
CA GLU A 23 0.50 1.10 -12.56
C GLU A 23 -0.19 2.26 -11.85
N LYS A 24 -1.51 2.37 -12.04
CA LYS A 24 -2.34 3.38 -11.38
C LYS A 24 -2.89 2.77 -10.10
N LEU A 25 -2.48 3.29 -8.95
CA LEU A 25 -2.90 2.77 -7.65
C LEU A 25 -3.92 3.69 -6.96
N VAL A 26 -4.76 3.11 -6.12
CA VAL A 26 -5.68 3.81 -5.23
C VAL A 26 -5.44 3.36 -3.79
N LYS A 27 -5.58 4.29 -2.85
CA LYS A 27 -5.41 4.02 -1.42
C LYS A 27 -6.73 3.54 -0.81
N LEU A 28 -6.72 2.39 -0.14
CA LEU A 28 -7.88 1.88 0.60
C LEU A 28 -7.87 2.25 2.09
N SER A 29 -6.68 2.39 2.67
CA SER A 29 -6.55 2.80 4.07
C SER A 29 -7.08 4.22 4.29
N GLN A 30 -7.73 4.44 5.43
CA GLN A 30 -8.25 5.76 5.86
C GLN A 30 -9.34 6.38 4.97
N LEU A 31 -9.96 5.61 4.08
CA LEU A 31 -11.10 6.10 3.29
C LEU A 31 -12.31 6.48 4.18
N PRO A 32 -13.05 7.55 3.82
CA PRO A 32 -14.36 7.84 4.38
C PRO A 32 -15.31 6.65 4.22
N LYS A 33 -16.21 6.43 5.19
CA LYS A 33 -17.12 5.28 5.22
C LYS A 33 -17.93 5.10 3.93
N ALA A 34 -18.42 6.21 3.35
CA ALA A 34 -19.17 6.18 2.09
C ALA A 34 -18.33 5.66 0.90
N LEU A 35 -17.06 6.08 0.82
CA LEU A 35 -16.14 5.63 -0.24
C LEU A 35 -15.68 4.18 -0.02
N LYS A 36 -15.48 3.76 1.24
CA LYS A 36 -15.19 2.35 1.56
C LYS A 36 -16.27 1.40 1.06
N ILE A 37 -17.55 1.74 1.28
CA ILE A 37 -18.66 0.89 0.84
C ILE A 37 -18.68 0.77 -0.69
N ARG A 38 -18.47 1.87 -1.40
CA ARG A 38 -18.44 1.88 -2.87
C ARG A 38 -17.26 1.08 -3.41
N ALA A 39 -16.05 1.38 -2.93
CA ALA A 39 -14.84 0.65 -3.32
C ALA A 39 -14.97 -0.85 -3.02
N TRP A 40 -15.57 -1.21 -1.89
CA TRP A 40 -15.83 -2.60 -1.53
C TRP A 40 -16.77 -3.30 -2.51
N GLY A 41 -17.83 -2.62 -2.96
CA GLY A 41 -18.73 -3.13 -3.98
C GLY A 41 -18.00 -3.39 -5.31
N GLU A 42 -17.15 -2.45 -5.74
CA GLU A 42 -16.37 -2.59 -6.97
C GLU A 42 -15.30 -3.68 -6.87
N ILE A 43 -14.54 -3.74 -5.77
CA ILE A 43 -13.51 -4.76 -5.56
C ILE A 43 -14.14 -6.14 -5.62
N ARG A 44 -15.26 -6.36 -4.92
CA ARG A 44 -15.97 -7.64 -4.95
C ARG A 44 -16.48 -8.03 -6.34
N ALA A 45 -16.89 -7.05 -7.15
CA ALA A 45 -17.37 -7.30 -8.51
C ALA A 45 -16.23 -7.59 -9.49
N ASN A 46 -15.07 -6.94 -9.30
CA ASN A 46 -13.93 -7.02 -10.21
C ASN A 46 -12.91 -8.11 -9.82
N SER A 47 -12.86 -8.52 -8.55
CA SER A 47 -11.98 -9.59 -8.05
C SER A 47 -12.46 -10.15 -6.71
N SER A 48 -12.96 -11.39 -6.72
CA SER A 48 -13.30 -12.15 -5.50
C SER A 48 -12.09 -12.40 -4.62
N ASP A 49 -10.97 -12.78 -5.23
CA ASP A 49 -9.78 -13.23 -4.52
C ASP A 49 -9.14 -12.07 -3.75
N LEU A 50 -9.11 -10.87 -4.35
CA LEU A 50 -8.67 -9.66 -3.67
C LEU A 50 -9.60 -9.30 -2.51
N ALA A 51 -10.92 -9.44 -2.69
CA ALA A 51 -11.86 -9.18 -1.62
C ALA A 51 -11.68 -10.17 -0.46
N ASP A 52 -11.37 -11.43 -0.72
CA ASP A 52 -11.15 -12.42 0.31
C ASP A 52 -9.83 -12.17 1.05
N LEU A 53 -8.75 -11.85 0.32
CA LEU A 53 -7.48 -11.42 0.93
C LEU A 53 -7.66 -10.21 1.87
N LEU A 54 -8.39 -9.19 1.45
CA LEU A 54 -8.64 -7.98 2.26
C LEU A 54 -9.44 -8.24 3.54
N LYS A 55 -10.10 -9.40 3.65
CA LYS A 55 -10.79 -9.83 4.87
C LYS A 55 -9.93 -10.66 5.79
N GLU A 56 -8.82 -11.20 5.31
CA GLU A 56 -7.97 -12.06 6.12
C GLU A 56 -7.51 -11.35 7.39
N GLU A 57 -7.67 -12.03 8.51
CA GLU A 57 -7.37 -11.45 9.82
C GLU A 57 -5.86 -11.22 9.99
N THR A 58 -5.05 -12.11 9.45
CA THR A 58 -3.59 -11.99 9.38
C THR A 58 -3.17 -10.71 8.67
N LEU A 59 -3.79 -10.38 7.54
CA LEU A 59 -3.50 -9.13 6.82
C LEU A 59 -3.89 -7.91 7.64
N LYS A 60 -5.05 -7.93 8.29
CA LYS A 60 -5.48 -6.81 9.17
C LYS A 60 -4.52 -6.62 10.34
N GLN A 61 -4.07 -7.71 10.97
CA GLN A 61 -3.10 -7.68 12.06
C GLN A 61 -1.78 -7.07 11.60
N VAL A 62 -1.27 -7.44 10.42
CA VAL A 62 -0.06 -6.83 9.84
C VAL A 62 -0.27 -5.33 9.61
N VAL A 63 -1.39 -4.94 9.02
CA VAL A 63 -1.70 -3.52 8.74
C VAL A 63 -1.78 -2.71 10.03
N GLU A 64 -2.39 -3.25 11.07
CA GLU A 64 -2.46 -2.61 12.39
C GLU A 64 -1.08 -2.53 13.05
N MET A 65 -0.36 -3.66 13.11
CA MET A 65 0.96 -3.76 13.75
C MET A 65 1.97 -2.77 13.17
N PHE A 66 1.95 -2.57 11.86
CA PHE A 66 2.86 -1.65 11.17
C PHE A 66 2.23 -0.29 10.83
N SER A 67 0.97 -0.05 11.21
CA SER A 67 0.21 1.14 10.78
C SER A 67 0.29 1.37 9.26
N ALA A 68 0.18 0.29 8.49
CA ALA A 68 0.44 0.29 7.05
C ALA A 68 -0.72 0.90 6.23
N ASN A 69 -0.38 1.37 5.04
CA ASN A 69 -1.36 1.78 4.05
C ASN A 69 -1.55 0.68 3.00
N ILE A 70 -2.81 0.32 2.72
CA ILE A 70 -3.16 -0.61 1.65
C ILE A 70 -3.40 0.19 0.38
N TYR A 71 -2.70 -0.19 -0.68
CA TYR A 71 -2.92 0.29 -2.03
C TYR A 71 -3.30 -0.89 -2.93
N ILE A 72 -4.21 -0.64 -3.88
CA ILE A 72 -4.60 -1.61 -4.90
C ILE A 72 -4.55 -0.95 -6.26
N GLU A 73 -4.52 -1.74 -7.33
CA GLU A 73 -4.67 -1.21 -8.68
C GLU A 73 -6.05 -0.59 -8.90
N SER A 74 -6.05 0.55 -9.59
CA SER A 74 -7.22 1.41 -9.74
C SER A 74 -8.37 0.78 -10.51
N HIS A 75 -8.12 -0.20 -11.38
CA HIS A 75 -9.20 -0.88 -12.10
C HIS A 75 -10.06 -1.76 -11.20
N TYR A 76 -9.58 -2.13 -10.01
CA TYR A 76 -10.39 -2.86 -9.03
C TYR A 76 -11.34 -1.94 -8.23
N ALA A 77 -11.03 -0.64 -8.11
CA ALA A 77 -11.87 0.35 -7.43
C ALA A 77 -11.87 1.71 -8.18
N PRO A 78 -12.43 1.76 -9.41
CA PRO A 78 -12.43 2.96 -10.26
C PRO A 78 -13.19 4.16 -9.67
N CYS A 79 -14.04 3.98 -8.65
CA CYS A 79 -14.70 5.10 -7.98
C CYS A 79 -13.78 5.94 -7.10
N LEU A 80 -12.56 5.48 -6.83
CA LEU A 80 -11.62 6.15 -5.94
C LEU A 80 -10.65 7.05 -6.71
N PRO A 81 -10.22 8.17 -6.11
CA PRO A 81 -9.17 8.99 -6.69
C PRO A 81 -7.85 8.20 -6.72
N LEU A 82 -7.13 8.32 -7.83
CA LEU A 82 -5.78 7.77 -7.97
C LEU A 82 -4.85 8.47 -6.99
N GLU A 83 -4.07 7.69 -6.24
CA GLU A 83 -3.05 8.28 -5.39
C GLU A 83 -1.88 8.74 -6.28
N PRO A 84 -1.41 10.00 -6.15
CA PRO A 84 -0.22 10.44 -6.85
C PRO A 84 0.99 9.67 -6.32
N LEU A 85 1.56 8.80 -7.16
CA LEU A 85 2.77 8.07 -6.83
C LEU A 85 3.92 9.07 -6.62
N LYS A 86 4.51 9.07 -5.42
CA LYS A 86 5.70 9.88 -5.09
C LYS A 86 6.80 9.58 -6.12
N GLY A 87 7.20 10.60 -6.88
CA GLY A 87 8.22 10.50 -7.92
C GLY A 87 7.81 11.05 -9.29
N ARG A 88 6.52 11.33 -9.52
CA ARG A 88 6.04 11.89 -10.79
C ARG A 88 5.69 13.37 -10.64
N LYS A 89 6.53 14.28 -11.14
CA LYS A 89 6.10 15.65 -11.46
C LYS A 89 5.13 15.55 -12.66
N ARG A 90 4.00 16.25 -12.56
CA ARG A 90 3.05 16.44 -13.65
C ARG A 90 3.72 17.09 -14.86
#